data_AF-A0A4D4LAL3-F1
#
_entry.id   AF-A0A4D4LAL3-F1
#
_cell.length_a   1.000
_cell.length_b   1.000
_cell.length_c   1.000
_cell.angle_alpha   90.00
_cell.angle_beta   90.00
_cell.angle_gamma   90.00
#
_symmetry.space_group_name_H-M   'P 1'
#
loop_
_entity.id
_entity.type
_entity.pdbx_description
1 polymer ?
#
loop_
_entity_poly.entity_id
_entity_poly.type
_entity_poly.pdbx_seq_one_letter_code
_entity_poly.pdbx_strand_id
1 'polypeptide(L)'
;MNQPMNERAQESPHVLVVGPDGMALGGVTPASGEGSGDDESREVPVTDMVEQPAKVMRIGSMIKQLLEEVRAAPLDEASRVRLKEIHSSSVKELEDGLAPS
;
A
#
# COMPACT_ATOMS: atom_id res chain seq x y z
N MET A 1 33.99 38.48 6.10
CA MET A 1 33.97 37.02 6.35
C MET A 1 33.29 36.81 7.69
N ASN A 2 32.20 36.06 7.90
CA ASN A 2 31.36 35.20 7.07
C ASN A 2 29.92 35.22 7.64
N GLN A 3 28.96 34.92 6.76
CA GLN A 3 27.51 34.82 6.93
C GLN A 3 27.02 33.72 7.90
N PRO A 4 25.72 33.74 8.30
CA PRO A 4 25.11 32.81 9.25
C PRO A 4 24.58 31.54 8.57
N MET A 5 24.60 30.39 9.26
CA MET A 5 23.91 29.18 8.81
C MET A 5 22.87 28.75 9.85
N ASN A 6 21.63 29.08 9.50
CA ASN A 6 20.41 28.44 9.94
C ASN A 6 20.41 26.97 9.52
N GLU A 7 20.16 26.04 10.45
CA GLU A 7 19.49 24.76 10.14
C GLU A 7 19.11 24.03 11.43
N ARG A 8 17.87 24.26 11.88
CA ARG A 8 17.13 23.22 12.61
C ARG A 8 16.83 22.11 11.61
N ALA A 9 17.47 20.97 11.77
CA ALA A 9 16.96 19.69 11.28
C ALA A 9 17.07 18.69 12.44
N GLN A 10 16.05 18.71 13.30
CA GLN A 10 15.70 17.51 14.04
C GLN A 10 15.05 16.53 13.06
N GLU A 11 15.16 15.23 13.39
CA GLU A 11 14.58 14.05 12.71
C GLU A 11 15.49 13.51 11.57
N SER A 12 16.02 12.28 11.61
CA SER A 12 15.41 11.02 12.07
C SER A 12 16.47 9.92 12.28
N PRO A 13 16.33 9.00 13.25
CA PRO A 13 17.08 7.75 13.22
C PRO A 13 16.46 6.82 12.16
N HIS A 14 17.20 6.58 11.07
CA HIS A 14 16.79 5.66 10.00
C HIS A 14 17.30 4.25 10.30
N VAL A 15 16.36 3.31 10.49
CA VAL A 15 16.69 1.88 10.60
C VAL A 15 15.79 1.12 9.64
N LEU A 16 16.42 0.30 8.80
CA LEU A 16 15.78 -0.49 7.77
C LEU A 16 16.25 -1.94 7.87
N VAL A 17 15.34 -2.91 7.93
CA VAL A 17 15.69 -4.34 8.08
C VAL A 17 14.71 -5.25 7.42
N VAL A 18 15.24 -6.10 6.54
CA VAL A 18 14.44 -6.71 5.50
C VAL A 18 15.02 -8.04 4.98
N GLY A 19 14.18 -9.08 4.94
CA GLY A 19 14.33 -10.34 4.18
C GLY A 19 13.76 -11.54 4.95
N PRO A 20 13.20 -12.60 4.30
CA PRO A 20 13.41 -13.06 2.92
C PRO A 20 12.15 -13.25 2.02
N ASP A 21 10.92 -12.94 2.46
CA ASP A 21 9.68 -13.12 1.66
C ASP A 21 9.15 -11.81 1.01
N GLY A 22 10.02 -10.83 0.77
CA GLY A 22 9.67 -9.56 0.09
C GLY A 22 9.74 -8.35 1.01
N MET A 23 10.96 -7.94 1.32
CA MET A 23 11.27 -6.97 2.35
C MET A 23 12.13 -5.82 1.71
N ALA A 24 12.09 -4.58 2.23
CA ALA A 24 12.73 -3.29 1.83
C ALA A 24 14.29 -3.02 1.92
N LEU A 25 14.83 -2.44 0.85
CA LEU A 25 16.25 -2.20 0.58
C LEU A 25 16.87 -1.02 1.35
N GLY A 26 18.00 -1.32 2.01
CA GLY A 26 18.80 -0.48 2.88
C GLY A 26 18.90 0.98 2.47
N GLY A 27 18.70 1.89 3.42
CA GLY A 27 19.33 3.21 3.36
C GLY A 27 20.84 3.00 3.27
N VAL A 28 21.37 3.05 2.05
CA VAL A 28 22.81 3.02 1.78
C VAL A 28 23.32 4.46 1.78
N THR A 29 24.10 4.75 2.80
CA THR A 29 25.06 5.86 2.83
C THR A 29 25.95 5.82 1.57
N PRO A 30 26.41 6.97 1.05
CA PRO A 30 27.18 7.00 -0.18
C PRO A 30 28.61 6.54 0.08
N ALA A 31 28.90 5.27 -0.16
CA ALA A 31 30.27 4.81 -0.36
C ALA A 31 30.27 3.54 -1.21
N SER A 32 30.52 3.74 -2.50
CA SER A 32 31.22 2.82 -3.40
C SER A 32 30.48 1.58 -3.90
N GLY A 33 30.45 1.44 -5.22
CA GLY A 33 30.42 0.13 -5.87
C GLY A 33 29.42 0.02 -7.01
N GLU A 34 29.89 0.32 -8.22
CA GLU A 34 29.25 0.00 -9.49
C GLU A 34 28.90 -1.48 -9.59
N GLY A 35 27.72 -1.78 -10.16
CA GLY A 35 27.28 -3.13 -10.47
C GLY A 35 26.04 -3.10 -11.35
N SER A 36 26.24 -2.96 -12.66
CA SER A 36 25.19 -3.04 -13.68
C SER A 36 24.46 -4.38 -13.65
N GLY A 37 23.14 -4.31 -13.58
CA GLY A 37 22.20 -5.37 -13.91
C GLY A 37 20.96 -4.73 -14.52
N ASP A 38 20.96 -4.62 -15.85
CA ASP A 38 19.77 -4.33 -16.65
C ASP A 38 18.78 -5.50 -16.52
N ASP A 39 17.48 -5.17 -16.62
CA ASP A 39 16.35 -6.07 -16.85
C ASP A 39 15.77 -6.82 -15.63
N GLU A 40 15.30 -6.08 -14.63
CA GLU A 40 14.09 -6.48 -13.91
C GLU A 40 13.17 -5.26 -13.95
N SER A 41 11.95 -5.47 -14.45
CA SER A 41 10.87 -4.50 -14.56
C SER A 41 10.97 -3.44 -13.46
N ARG A 42 10.86 -2.15 -13.80
CA ARG A 42 10.57 -1.13 -12.78
C ARG A 42 9.23 -1.48 -12.15
N GLU A 43 9.23 -2.43 -11.22
CA GLU A 43 8.10 -2.74 -10.37
C GLU A 43 7.86 -1.45 -9.61
N VAL A 44 6.77 -0.78 -9.97
CA VAL A 44 6.29 0.36 -9.21
C VAL A 44 6.20 -0.13 -7.77
N PRO A 45 6.92 0.48 -6.82
CA PRO A 45 6.88 0.05 -5.43
C PRO A 45 5.42 -0.12 -5.00
N VAL A 46 5.07 -1.21 -4.32
CA VAL A 46 3.67 -1.45 -3.90
C VAL A 46 3.12 -0.28 -3.07
N THR A 47 3.99 0.45 -2.39
CA THR A 47 3.68 1.71 -1.69
C THR A 47 3.15 2.81 -2.60
N ASP A 48 3.59 2.82 -3.86
CA ASP A 48 3.25 3.83 -4.87
C ASP A 48 2.02 3.40 -5.68
N MET A 49 1.57 2.15 -5.55
CA MET A 49 0.33 1.63 -6.15
C MET A 49 -0.91 1.90 -5.29
N VAL A 50 -0.73 2.27 -4.02
CA VAL A 50 -1.83 2.44 -3.05
C VAL A 50 -1.76 3.82 -2.42
N GLU A 51 -2.57 4.74 -2.93
CA GLU A 51 -2.63 6.12 -2.43
C GLU A 51 -3.22 6.21 -1.02
N GLN A 52 -4.19 5.34 -0.69
CA GLN A 52 -4.90 5.37 0.58
C GLN A 52 -4.89 4.00 1.29
N PRO A 53 -3.76 3.56 1.88
CA PRO A 53 -3.63 2.22 2.48
C PRO A 53 -4.69 1.91 3.55
N ALA A 54 -4.99 2.87 4.43
CA ALA A 54 -5.99 2.70 5.48
C ALA A 54 -7.40 2.50 4.92
N LYS A 55 -7.75 3.20 3.83
CA LYS A 55 -9.06 3.08 3.16
C LYS A 55 -9.18 1.71 2.49
N VAL A 56 -8.16 1.30 1.73
CA VAL A 56 -8.11 0.00 1.05
C VAL A 56 -8.21 -1.15 2.05
N MET A 57 -7.44 -1.11 3.14
CA MET A 57 -7.50 -2.15 4.19
C MET A 57 -8.87 -2.24 4.85
N ARG A 58 -9.52 -1.10 5.14
CA ARG A 58 -10.86 -1.06 5.72
C ARG A 58 -11.89 -1.71 4.80
N ILE A 59 -11.91 -1.31 3.52
CA ILE A 59 -12.87 -1.84 2.54
C ILE A 59 -12.61 -3.33 2.28
N GLY A 60 -11.35 -3.73 2.11
CA GLY A 60 -10.97 -5.13 1.92
C GLY A 60 -11.41 -6.01 3.09
N SER A 61 -11.24 -5.54 4.33
CA SER A 61 -11.68 -6.26 5.53
C SER A 61 -13.21 -6.37 5.61
N MET A 62 -13.93 -5.30 5.24
CA MET A 62 -15.40 -5.32 5.17
C MET A 62 -15.90 -6.34 4.14
N ILE A 63 -15.35 -6.34 2.92
CA ILE A 63 -15.72 -7.31 1.88
C ILE A 63 -15.43 -8.74 2.34
N LYS A 64 -14.29 -8.97 2.99
CA LYS A 64 -13.92 -10.27 3.53
C LYS A 64 -14.94 -10.77 4.56
N GLN A 65 -15.38 -9.92 5.48
CA GLN A 65 -16.41 -10.27 6.47
C GLN A 65 -17.72 -10.67 5.79
N LEU A 66 -18.17 -9.90 4.78
CA LEU A 66 -19.37 -10.23 4.03
C LEU A 66 -19.23 -11.59 3.32
N LEU A 67 -18.08 -11.90 2.72
CA LEU A 67 -17.82 -13.19 2.10
C LEU A 67 -17.88 -14.35 3.09
N GLU A 68 -17.33 -14.15 4.30
CA GLU A 68 -17.36 -15.14 5.38
C GLU A 68 -18.80 -15.42 5.84
N GLU A 69 -19.65 -14.38 5.94
CA GLU A 69 -21.07 -14.53 6.27
C GLU A 69 -21.84 -15.34 5.21
N VAL A 70 -21.65 -15.03 3.92
CA VAL A 70 -22.28 -15.77 2.81
C VAL A 70 -21.82 -17.23 2.76
N ARG A 71 -20.57 -17.49 3.14
CA ARG A 71 -20.04 -18.85 3.21
C ARG A 71 -20.64 -19.63 4.38
N ALA A 72 -20.92 -18.97 5.49
CA ALA A 72 -21.47 -19.60 6.69
C ALA A 72 -22.96 -19.98 6.53
N ALA A 73 -23.73 -19.18 5.79
CA ALA A 73 -25.13 -19.47 5.48
C ALA A 73 -25.58 -18.86 4.14
N PRO A 74 -26.48 -19.54 3.40
CA PRO A 74 -27.02 -19.00 2.16
C PRO A 74 -27.84 -17.72 2.42
N LEU A 75 -27.64 -16.71 1.58
CA LEU A 75 -28.40 -15.47 1.63
C LEU A 75 -29.77 -15.61 0.96
N ASP A 76 -30.73 -14.82 1.44
CA ASP A 76 -32.00 -14.58 0.76
C ASP A 76 -31.86 -13.54 -0.37
N GLU A 77 -32.91 -13.39 -1.18
CA GLU A 77 -32.86 -12.52 -2.36
C GLU A 77 -32.64 -11.04 -2.00
N ALA A 78 -33.26 -10.56 -0.92
CA ALA A 78 -33.10 -9.19 -0.45
C ALA A 78 -31.64 -8.89 -0.05
N SER A 79 -31.01 -9.80 0.68
CA SER A 79 -29.59 -9.65 1.07
C SER A 79 -28.66 -9.72 -0.14
N ARG A 80 -28.97 -10.55 -1.15
CA ARG A 80 -28.18 -10.61 -2.39
C ARG A 80 -28.23 -9.31 -3.19
N VAL A 81 -29.39 -8.66 -3.30
CA VAL A 81 -29.52 -7.35 -3.95
C VAL A 81 -28.68 -6.31 -3.22
N ARG A 82 -28.79 -6.25 -1.89
CA ARG A 82 -27.99 -5.33 -1.08
C ARG A 82 -26.49 -5.60 -1.19
N LEU A 83 -26.07 -6.87 -1.22
CA LEU A 83 -24.66 -7.24 -1.36
C LEU A 83 -24.10 -6.79 -2.72
N LYS A 84 -24.90 -6.88 -3.79
CA LYS A 84 -24.51 -6.37 -5.12
C LYS A 84 -24.29 -4.86 -5.12
N GLU A 85 -25.14 -4.10 -4.42
CA GLU A 85 -24.98 -2.65 -4.25
C GLU A 85 -23.72 -2.32 -3.45
N ILE A 86 -23.51 -3.00 -2.32
CA ILE A 86 -22.31 -2.85 -1.48
C ILE A 86 -21.05 -3.16 -2.28
N HIS A 87 -21.03 -4.26 -3.03
CA HIS A 87 -19.89 -4.62 -3.88
C HIS A 87 -19.59 -3.52 -4.90
N SER A 88 -20.61 -3.04 -5.62
CA SER A 88 -20.45 -2.00 -6.64
C SER A 88 -19.95 -0.69 -6.03
N SER A 89 -20.44 -0.31 -4.85
CA SER A 89 -19.93 0.87 -4.13
C SER A 89 -18.51 0.66 -3.63
N SER A 90 -18.18 -0.53 -3.14
CA SER A 90 -16.86 -0.84 -2.58
C SER A 90 -15.76 -0.84 -3.64
N VAL A 91 -16.07 -1.29 -4.87
CA VAL A 91 -15.13 -1.21 -6.00
C VAL A 91 -14.79 0.25 -6.32
N LYS A 92 -15.80 1.12 -6.42
CA LYS A 92 -15.57 2.56 -6.64
C LYS A 92 -14.74 3.22 -5.53
N GLU A 93 -15.00 2.84 -4.29
CA GLU A 93 -14.24 3.34 -3.14
C GLU A 93 -12.80 2.79 -3.11
N LEU A 94 -12.57 1.59 -3.63
CA LEU A 94 -11.22 1.04 -3.81
C LEU A 94 -10.48 1.74 -4.95
N GLU A 95 -11.15 2.02 -6.07
CA GLU A 95 -10.58 2.77 -7.19
C GLU A 95 -10.06 4.14 -6.75
N ASP A 96 -10.78 4.85 -5.86
CA ASP A 96 -10.34 6.12 -5.26
C ASP A 96 -9.13 5.99 -4.31
N GLY A 97 -8.87 4.78 -3.79
CA GLY A 97 -7.75 4.51 -2.88
C GLY A 97 -6.51 3.93 -3.57
N LEU A 98 -6.58 3.65 -4.87
CA LEU A 98 -5.50 3.06 -5.66
C LEU A 98 -4.89 4.11 -6.58
N ALA A 99 -3.61 3.96 -6.86
CA ALA A 99 -2.94 4.84 -7.82
C ALA A 99 -3.52 4.64 -9.23
N PRO A 100 -3.62 5.71 -10.04
CA PRO A 100 -3.99 5.58 -11.44
C PRO A 100 -2.97 4.70 -12.16
N SER A 101 -3.45 3.56 -12.66
CA SER A 101 -2.67 2.59 -13.45
C SER A 101 -2.48 3.04 -14.89
#